data_AF-A0A951Z2Z7-F1
#
_entry.id   AF-A0A951Z2Z7-F1
#
_cell.length_a   1.000
_cell.length_b   1.000
_cell.length_c   1.000
_cell.angle_alpha   90.00
_cell.angle_beta   90.00
_cell.angle_gamma   90.00
#
_symmetry.space_group_name_H-M   'P 1'
#
loop_
_entity.id
_entity.type
_entity.pdbx_description
1 polymer ?
#
loop_
_entity_poly.entity_id
_entity_poly.type
_entity_poly.pdbx_seq_one_letter_code
_entity_poly.pdbx_strand_id
1 'polypeptide(L)'
;ATDDEELEECLAKNQSSVILNVTLAADAQTPDGARFLTGGDAEVFIWNRQWERHEHESEVLEYDLLLTPHHCSWRSLSYDSWSKLGEKAQVDDGARSALSQTRNGAIIVASCKPITDDDSDPPCIRAKREYQSIVDDANGAFYCTGEYPKADAVEPLVFTVTPQGVQPPSKREAGAKAAAVVSSARTPMPHGTR
;
A
#
# COMPACT_ATOMS: atom_id res chain seq x y z
N ALA A 1 -22.60 7.84 25.07
CA ALA A 1 -23.78 6.97 25.14
C ALA A 1 -24.25 6.60 23.73
N THR A 2 -24.65 7.54 22.86
CA THR A 2 -24.93 7.25 21.44
C THR A 2 -23.64 7.04 20.62
N ASP A 3 -22.60 7.83 20.89
CA ASP A 3 -21.29 7.70 20.20
C ASP A 3 -20.57 6.38 20.48
N ASP A 4 -20.83 5.76 21.64
CA ASP A 4 -20.15 4.52 22.04
C ASP A 4 -20.76 3.29 21.34
N GLU A 5 -22.08 3.28 21.10
CA GLU A 5 -22.75 2.19 20.39
C GLU A 5 -22.44 2.22 18.87
N GLU A 6 -22.42 3.40 18.23
CA GLU A 6 -22.00 3.53 16.84
C GLU A 6 -20.51 3.18 16.65
N LEU A 7 -19.67 3.54 17.63
CA LEU A 7 -18.26 3.16 17.67
C LEU A 7 -18.10 1.64 17.83
N GLU A 8 -18.86 1.01 18.73
CA GLU A 8 -18.84 -0.44 18.94
C GLU A 8 -19.33 -1.23 17.71
N GLU A 9 -20.35 -0.74 17.00
CA GLU A 9 -20.80 -1.36 15.74
C GLU A 9 -19.78 -1.21 14.62
N CYS A 10 -19.13 -0.04 14.50
CA CYS A 10 -18.01 0.12 13.58
C CYS A 10 -16.92 -0.90 13.90
N LEU A 11 -16.56 -1.07 15.18
CA LEU A 11 -15.49 -1.96 15.64
C LEU A 11 -15.70 -3.46 15.35
N ALA A 12 -16.88 -3.88 14.88
CA ALA A 12 -17.31 -5.27 14.93
C ALA A 12 -16.61 -6.23 13.95
N LYS A 13 -16.06 -5.78 12.80
CA LYS A 13 -15.26 -6.61 11.88
C LYS A 13 -14.24 -5.77 11.12
N ASN A 14 -13.00 -6.26 10.99
CA ASN A 14 -11.83 -5.62 10.36
C ASN A 14 -11.26 -4.35 11.03
N GLN A 15 -12.02 -3.67 11.90
CA GLN A 15 -11.53 -2.52 12.67
C GLN A 15 -10.64 -2.88 13.87
N SER A 16 -10.43 -4.17 14.15
CA SER A 16 -9.43 -4.65 15.12
C SER A 16 -8.06 -4.91 14.50
N SER A 17 -7.88 -4.54 13.21
CA SER A 17 -6.62 -4.69 12.51
C SER A 17 -5.51 -3.89 13.20
N VAL A 18 -4.34 -4.53 13.32
CA VAL A 18 -3.15 -3.88 13.86
C VAL A 18 -2.37 -3.26 12.70
N ILE A 19 -2.19 -1.94 12.76
CA ILE A 19 -1.35 -1.22 11.81
C ILE A 19 0.10 -1.23 12.31
N LEU A 20 1.01 -1.63 11.43
CA LEU A 20 2.45 -1.66 11.70
C LEU A 20 3.19 -0.81 10.66
N ASN A 21 4.00 0.13 11.14
CA ASN A 21 5.02 0.79 10.32
C ASN A 21 6.40 0.30 10.80
N VAL A 22 7.09 -0.45 9.95
CA VAL A 22 8.34 -1.13 10.28
C VAL A 22 9.50 -0.46 9.55
N THR A 23 10.46 0.08 10.30
CA THR A 23 11.72 0.56 9.74
C THR A 23 12.72 -0.58 9.60
N LEU A 24 13.23 -0.77 8.38
CA LEU A 24 14.26 -1.74 8.04
C LEU A 24 15.56 -1.00 7.76
N ALA A 25 16.65 -1.39 8.44
CA ALA A 25 17.98 -0.90 8.12
C ALA A 25 18.48 -1.53 6.81
N ALA A 26 19.10 -0.74 5.94
CA ALA A 26 19.77 -1.28 4.76
C ALA A 26 21.13 -1.90 5.12
N ASP A 27 21.85 -1.25 6.03
CA ASP A 27 23.09 -1.71 6.62
C ASP A 27 23.32 -0.99 7.97
N ALA A 28 24.49 -1.21 8.59
CA ALA A 28 24.83 -0.59 9.87
C ALA A 28 25.01 0.95 9.80
N GLN A 29 25.23 1.51 8.61
CA GLN A 29 25.42 2.93 8.38
C GLN A 29 24.13 3.63 7.93
N THR A 30 23.14 2.86 7.47
CA THR A 30 21.86 3.33 6.94
C THR A 30 20.69 2.68 7.68
N PRO A 31 20.38 3.12 8.91
CA PRO A 31 19.35 2.51 9.76
C PRO A 31 17.90 2.80 9.32
N ASP A 32 17.64 3.88 8.58
CA ASP A 32 16.33 4.19 7.94
C ASP A 32 16.39 3.81 6.46
N GLY A 33 16.60 2.53 6.17
CA GLY A 33 16.77 2.00 4.81
C GLY A 33 15.45 1.77 4.05
N ALA A 34 14.36 1.50 4.76
CA ALA A 34 13.02 1.45 4.21
C ALA A 34 11.98 1.47 5.33
N ARG A 35 10.83 2.10 5.08
CA ARG A 35 9.63 1.97 5.90
C ARG A 35 8.59 1.11 5.21
N PHE A 36 8.18 0.03 5.87
CA PHE A 36 7.12 -0.86 5.42
C PHE A 36 5.87 -0.66 6.26
N LEU A 37 4.83 -0.10 5.64
CA LEU A 37 3.52 0.08 6.25
C LEU A 37 2.58 -1.05 5.83
N THR A 38 1.92 -1.66 6.81
CA THR A 38 0.83 -2.61 6.59
C THR A 38 -0.29 -2.36 7.58
N GLY A 39 -1.52 -2.31 7.07
CA GLY A 39 -2.71 -2.10 7.91
C GLY A 39 -3.54 -3.34 8.19
N GLY A 40 -3.10 -4.52 7.75
CA GLY A 40 -3.97 -5.69 7.71
C GLY A 40 -5.24 -5.38 6.91
N ASP A 41 -6.40 -5.63 7.49
CA ASP A 41 -7.70 -5.37 6.87
C ASP A 41 -8.34 -4.06 7.36
N ALA A 42 -7.57 -3.14 7.94
CA ALA A 42 -8.09 -1.87 8.43
C ALA A 42 -8.90 -1.13 7.36
N GLU A 43 -10.16 -0.85 7.70
CA GLU A 43 -11.11 -0.14 6.84
C GLU A 43 -11.08 1.37 7.11
N VAL A 44 -11.86 2.12 6.34
CA VAL A 44 -11.87 3.58 6.24
C VAL A 44 -11.99 4.26 7.60
N PHE A 45 -12.76 3.70 8.52
CA PHE A 45 -12.94 4.26 9.86
C PHE A 45 -11.62 4.28 10.65
N ILE A 46 -10.86 3.17 10.68
CA ILE A 46 -9.52 3.18 11.29
C ILE A 46 -8.60 4.17 10.59
N TRP A 47 -8.55 4.19 9.25
CA TRP A 47 -7.61 5.08 8.55
C TRP A 47 -7.91 6.56 8.74
N ASN A 48 -9.19 6.95 8.75
CA ASN A 48 -9.60 8.30 9.07
C ASN A 48 -9.23 8.66 10.53
N ARG A 49 -9.48 7.76 11.49
CA ARG A 49 -9.04 7.91 12.90
C ARG A 49 -7.52 8.08 13.02
N GLN A 50 -6.74 7.34 12.21
CA GLN A 50 -5.29 7.48 12.19
C GLN A 50 -4.86 8.83 11.62
N TRP A 51 -5.57 9.35 10.61
CA TRP A 51 -5.33 10.70 10.11
C TRP A 51 -5.62 11.76 11.16
N GLU A 52 -6.78 11.73 11.81
CA GLU A 52 -7.13 12.67 12.89
C GLU A 52 -6.08 12.73 14.00
N ARG A 53 -5.45 11.59 14.32
CA ARG A 53 -4.41 11.52 15.36
C ARG A 53 -3.07 12.07 14.93
N HIS A 54 -2.77 12.01 13.64
CA HIS A 54 -1.41 12.19 13.12
C HIS A 54 -1.32 13.22 12.00
N GLU A 55 -2.36 13.97 11.66
CA GLU A 55 -2.32 14.98 10.60
C GLU A 55 -1.28 16.09 10.85
N HIS A 56 -0.91 16.33 12.11
CA HIS A 56 0.15 17.26 12.51
C HIS A 56 1.52 16.60 12.72
N GLU A 57 1.60 15.27 12.65
CA GLU A 57 2.80 14.42 12.83
C GLU A 57 2.78 13.29 11.78
N SER A 58 2.47 13.64 10.53
CA SER A 58 2.16 12.69 9.46
C SER A 58 3.32 11.74 9.12
N GLU A 59 4.54 12.09 9.53
CA GLU A 59 5.74 11.27 9.36
C GLU A 59 5.62 9.88 9.99
N VAL A 60 4.74 9.65 10.97
CA VAL A 60 4.53 8.32 11.55
C VAL A 60 3.84 7.35 10.58
N LEU A 61 3.15 7.89 9.57
CA LEU A 61 2.49 7.15 8.51
C LEU A 61 3.36 7.08 7.24
N GLU A 62 4.50 7.77 7.19
CA GLU A 62 5.38 7.75 6.02
C GLU A 62 5.87 6.33 5.69
N TYR A 63 5.86 5.97 4.40
CA TYR A 63 6.32 4.66 3.93
C TYR A 63 7.09 4.73 2.60
N ASP A 64 8.00 3.76 2.42
CA ASP A 64 8.63 3.43 1.15
C ASP A 64 7.92 2.24 0.46
N LEU A 65 7.32 1.35 1.26
CA LEU A 65 6.53 0.21 0.80
C LEU A 65 5.22 0.15 1.59
N LEU A 66 4.07 0.15 0.91
CA LEU A 66 2.77 -0.09 1.52
C LEU A 66 2.18 -1.38 0.96
N LEU A 67 1.77 -2.28 1.85
CA LEU A 67 0.83 -3.34 1.51
C LEU A 67 -0.58 -2.75 1.61
N THR A 68 -1.31 -2.69 0.48
CA THR A 68 -2.65 -2.10 0.47
C THR A 68 -3.52 -2.77 1.54
N PRO A 69 -4.19 -2.02 2.40
CA PRO A 69 -5.09 -2.58 3.38
C PRO A 69 -6.20 -3.40 2.71
N HIS A 70 -6.60 -4.48 3.37
CA HIS A 70 -7.69 -5.36 2.98
C HIS A 70 -7.66 -5.76 1.49
N HIS A 71 -6.48 -6.21 1.01
CA HIS A 71 -6.31 -6.71 -0.36
C HIS A 71 -6.68 -5.71 -1.46
N CYS A 72 -6.50 -4.41 -1.23
CA CYS A 72 -6.92 -3.33 -2.13
C CYS A 72 -8.45 -3.17 -2.18
N SER A 73 -9.07 -3.23 -1.01
CA SER A 73 -10.51 -2.99 -0.86
C SER A 73 -10.85 -1.51 -1.00
N TRP A 74 -12.01 -1.21 -1.57
CA TRP A 74 -12.58 0.14 -1.52
C TRP A 74 -12.93 0.55 -0.10
N ARG A 75 -13.26 -0.42 0.77
CA ARG A 75 -13.60 -0.19 2.17
C ARG A 75 -12.48 0.42 3.00
N SER A 76 -11.24 0.39 2.54
CA SER A 76 -10.12 1.08 3.21
C SER A 76 -10.03 2.57 2.86
N LEU A 77 -10.74 3.01 1.81
CA LEU A 77 -10.72 4.38 1.30
C LEU A 77 -12.09 5.06 1.35
N SER A 78 -13.16 4.35 1.68
CA SER A 78 -14.52 4.90 1.62
C SER A 78 -15.53 4.13 2.48
N TYR A 79 -16.51 4.87 3.01
CA TYR A 79 -17.71 4.30 3.62
C TYR A 79 -18.74 3.83 2.58
N ASP A 80 -18.67 4.38 1.37
CA ASP A 80 -19.54 4.03 0.26
C ASP A 80 -19.28 2.60 -0.22
N SER A 81 -20.32 1.96 -0.73
CA SER A 81 -20.22 0.63 -1.31
C SER A 81 -19.94 0.74 -2.81
N TRP A 82 -18.80 0.20 -3.26
CA TRP A 82 -18.44 0.18 -4.69
C TRP A 82 -19.49 -0.56 -5.52
N SER A 83 -19.89 -1.76 -5.09
CA SER A 83 -20.88 -2.57 -5.83
C SER A 83 -22.29 -1.94 -5.93
N LYS A 84 -22.63 -0.99 -5.04
CA LYS A 84 -23.92 -0.28 -5.09
C LYS A 84 -23.84 1.06 -5.82
N LEU A 85 -22.77 1.81 -5.63
CA LEU A 85 -22.65 3.19 -6.09
C LEU A 85 -21.75 3.34 -7.32
N GLY A 86 -20.85 2.39 -7.58
CA GLY A 86 -19.85 2.46 -8.64
C GLY A 86 -19.10 3.79 -8.57
N GLU A 87 -18.94 4.44 -9.72
CA GLU A 87 -18.25 5.73 -9.85
C GLU A 87 -18.90 6.89 -9.07
N LYS A 88 -20.10 6.71 -8.51
CA LYS A 88 -20.69 7.71 -7.60
C LYS A 88 -20.12 7.61 -6.18
N ALA A 89 -19.45 6.50 -5.83
CA ALA A 89 -18.82 6.33 -4.54
C ALA A 89 -17.71 7.37 -4.32
N GLN A 90 -17.73 8.03 -3.17
CA GLN A 90 -16.79 9.10 -2.83
C GLN A 90 -15.62 8.55 -2.02
N VAL A 91 -14.43 9.08 -2.25
CA VAL A 91 -13.27 8.78 -1.40
C VAL A 91 -13.43 9.54 -0.08
N ASP A 92 -12.97 8.95 1.02
CA ASP A 92 -12.85 9.62 2.30
C ASP A 92 -11.49 10.36 2.36
N ASP A 93 -11.53 11.69 2.52
CA ASP A 93 -10.34 12.53 2.46
C ASP A 93 -9.33 12.19 3.56
N GLY A 94 -9.81 11.86 4.77
CA GLY A 94 -8.95 11.52 5.91
C GLY A 94 -8.23 10.20 5.69
N ALA A 95 -8.96 9.15 5.32
CA ALA A 95 -8.39 7.85 5.02
C ALA A 95 -7.41 7.92 3.83
N ARG A 96 -7.77 8.65 2.77
CA ARG A 96 -6.88 8.87 1.63
C ARG A 96 -5.60 9.61 2.06
N SER A 97 -5.73 10.65 2.89
CA SER A 97 -4.59 11.42 3.39
C SER A 97 -3.66 10.57 4.26
N ALA A 98 -4.19 9.74 5.16
CA ALA A 98 -3.38 8.80 5.93
C ALA A 98 -2.61 7.81 5.05
N LEU A 99 -3.25 7.30 4.00
CA LEU A 99 -2.65 6.32 3.09
C LEU A 99 -1.74 6.95 2.03
N SER A 100 -1.74 8.27 1.86
CA SER A 100 -0.92 8.98 0.87
C SER A 100 0.38 9.55 1.41
N GLN A 101 0.85 9.09 2.59
CA GLN A 101 2.13 9.50 3.16
C GLN A 101 3.30 8.75 2.51
N THR A 102 3.45 8.92 1.20
CA THR A 102 4.49 8.28 0.40
C THR A 102 5.82 9.01 0.52
N ARG A 103 6.91 8.28 0.67
CA ARG A 103 8.27 8.77 0.38
C ARG A 103 8.54 8.72 -1.13
N ASN A 104 9.53 9.48 -1.60
CA ASN A 104 9.92 9.50 -3.01
C ASN A 104 10.26 8.09 -3.51
N GLY A 105 9.63 7.67 -4.60
CA GLY A 105 9.80 6.33 -5.19
C GLY A 105 9.04 5.23 -4.47
N ALA A 106 8.08 5.58 -3.61
CA ALA A 106 7.29 4.61 -2.86
C ALA A 106 6.63 3.55 -3.76
N ILE A 107 6.49 2.35 -3.22
CA ILE A 107 5.88 1.22 -3.89
C ILE A 107 4.63 0.82 -3.12
N ILE A 108 3.50 0.72 -3.81
CA ILE A 108 2.27 0.15 -3.24
C ILE A 108 2.04 -1.22 -3.85
N VAL A 109 1.77 -2.21 -2.99
CA VAL A 109 1.53 -3.60 -3.40
C VAL A 109 0.14 -4.04 -2.95
N ALA A 110 -0.68 -4.45 -3.91
CA ALA A 110 -1.90 -5.19 -3.65
C ALA A 110 -1.61 -6.69 -3.61
N SER A 111 -1.73 -7.30 -2.43
CA SER A 111 -1.66 -8.76 -2.30
C SER A 111 -3.05 -9.36 -2.54
N CYS A 112 -3.38 -9.65 -3.80
CA CYS A 112 -4.70 -10.13 -4.19
C CYS A 112 -4.66 -10.88 -5.53
N LYS A 113 -5.81 -11.45 -5.92
CA LYS A 113 -6.06 -11.91 -7.30
C LYS A 113 -5.96 -10.72 -8.28
N PRO A 114 -5.83 -10.96 -9.61
CA PRO A 114 -5.88 -9.89 -10.60
C PRO A 114 -7.05 -8.94 -10.38
N ILE A 115 -6.81 -7.64 -10.56
CA ILE A 115 -7.80 -6.60 -10.31
C ILE A 115 -8.48 -6.28 -11.64
N THR A 116 -9.73 -6.71 -11.78
CA THR A 116 -10.57 -6.54 -12.97
C THR A 116 -11.46 -5.30 -12.84
N ASP A 117 -11.85 -4.71 -13.97
CA ASP A 117 -12.76 -3.56 -14.03
C ASP A 117 -14.22 -4.06 -13.90
N ASP A 118 -14.58 -4.48 -12.69
CA ASP A 118 -15.91 -4.97 -12.31
C ASP A 118 -16.36 -4.38 -10.96
N ASP A 119 -17.47 -4.89 -10.42
CA ASP A 119 -18.09 -4.46 -9.17
C ASP A 119 -17.56 -5.22 -7.93
N SER A 120 -16.51 -6.04 -8.09
CA SER A 120 -15.88 -6.77 -6.99
C SER A 120 -15.22 -5.84 -5.98
N ASP A 121 -15.29 -6.24 -4.71
CA ASP A 121 -14.55 -5.63 -3.60
C ASP A 121 -14.43 -6.63 -2.44
N PRO A 122 -13.22 -7.08 -2.04
CA PRO A 122 -11.91 -6.84 -2.65
C PRO A 122 -11.50 -7.87 -3.74
N PRO A 123 -10.51 -7.54 -4.59
CA PRO A 123 -9.94 -6.21 -4.78
C PRO A 123 -10.90 -5.32 -5.56
N CYS A 124 -10.79 -4.00 -5.40
CA CYS A 124 -11.61 -3.03 -6.10
C CYS A 124 -10.79 -2.25 -7.15
N ILE A 125 -11.32 -2.12 -8.37
CA ILE A 125 -10.70 -1.33 -9.44
C ILE A 125 -10.58 0.15 -9.10
N ARG A 126 -11.57 0.74 -8.42
CA ARG A 126 -11.53 2.13 -8.00
C ARG A 126 -10.45 2.37 -6.94
N ALA A 127 -10.31 1.45 -5.99
CA ALA A 127 -9.22 1.49 -5.01
C ALA A 127 -7.84 1.41 -5.69
N LYS A 128 -7.67 0.50 -6.66
CA LYS A 128 -6.44 0.42 -7.48
C LYS A 128 -6.11 1.76 -8.12
N ARG A 129 -7.09 2.43 -8.75
CA ARG A 129 -6.88 3.75 -9.38
C ARG A 129 -6.43 4.82 -8.38
N GLU A 130 -7.01 4.83 -7.18
CA GLU A 130 -6.57 5.75 -6.11
C GLU A 130 -5.13 5.48 -5.66
N TYR A 131 -4.79 4.22 -5.39
CA TYR A 131 -3.42 3.86 -5.00
C TYR A 131 -2.40 4.15 -6.12
N GLN A 132 -2.77 3.95 -7.38
CA GLN A 132 -1.94 4.34 -8.53
C GLN A 132 -1.70 5.85 -8.55
N SER A 133 -2.76 6.65 -8.39
CA SER A 133 -2.62 8.11 -8.28
C SER A 133 -1.70 8.53 -7.13
N ILE A 134 -1.80 7.87 -5.97
CA ILE A 134 -0.95 8.15 -4.81
C ILE A 134 0.53 7.89 -5.12
N VAL A 135 0.88 6.74 -5.71
CA VAL A 135 2.29 6.46 -6.05
C VAL A 135 2.80 7.29 -7.20
N ASP A 136 1.95 7.66 -8.16
CA ASP A 136 2.36 8.48 -9.31
C ASP A 136 2.87 9.85 -8.85
N ASP A 137 2.21 10.47 -7.85
CA ASP A 137 2.66 11.73 -7.22
C ASP A 137 4.05 11.59 -6.57
N ALA A 138 4.39 10.39 -6.10
CA ALA A 138 5.68 10.07 -5.49
C ALA A 138 6.73 9.58 -6.51
N ASN A 139 6.45 9.61 -7.81
CA ASN A 139 7.25 8.93 -8.85
C ASN A 139 7.47 7.43 -8.56
N GLY A 140 6.50 6.80 -7.91
CA GLY A 140 6.53 5.45 -7.39
C GLY A 140 6.13 4.38 -8.40
N ALA A 141 5.61 3.26 -7.89
CA ALA A 141 5.04 2.19 -8.70
C ALA A 141 3.99 1.38 -7.92
N PHE A 142 2.98 0.88 -8.63
CA PHE A 142 1.98 -0.03 -8.09
C PHE A 142 2.21 -1.45 -8.62
N TYR A 143 2.09 -2.46 -7.75
CA TYR A 143 2.14 -3.88 -8.12
C TYR A 143 0.92 -4.63 -7.57
N CYS A 144 0.49 -5.66 -8.30
CA CYS A 144 -0.44 -6.66 -7.81
C CYS A 144 0.25 -8.03 -7.84
N THR A 145 0.22 -8.77 -6.73
CA THR A 145 0.86 -10.11 -6.66
C THR A 145 0.23 -11.10 -7.64
N GLY A 146 -1.08 -11.00 -7.88
CA GLY A 146 -1.79 -11.81 -8.89
C GLY A 146 -1.51 -11.41 -10.34
N GLU A 147 -0.85 -10.28 -10.59
CA GLU A 147 -0.54 -9.79 -11.94
C GLU A 147 0.98 -9.84 -12.25
N TYR A 148 1.84 -10.07 -11.23
CA TYR A 148 3.29 -9.99 -11.37
C TYR A 148 3.96 -11.36 -11.57
N PRO A 149 4.93 -11.49 -12.49
CA PRO A 149 5.27 -10.53 -13.54
C PRO A 149 4.22 -10.52 -14.66
N LYS A 150 3.42 -11.59 -14.76
CA LYS A 150 2.28 -11.77 -15.65
C LYS A 150 1.21 -12.61 -14.96
N ALA A 151 -0.06 -12.34 -15.21
CA ALA A 151 -1.19 -12.99 -14.53
C ALA A 151 -1.30 -14.51 -14.74
N ASP A 152 -0.76 -15.04 -15.84
CA ASP A 152 -0.76 -16.47 -16.17
C ASP A 152 0.51 -17.21 -15.72
N ALA A 153 1.50 -16.49 -15.19
CA ALA A 153 2.78 -17.01 -14.74
C ALA A 153 3.31 -16.17 -13.57
N VAL A 154 2.55 -16.15 -12.47
CA VAL A 154 2.88 -15.32 -11.31
C VAL A 154 4.15 -15.79 -10.59
N GLU A 155 4.96 -14.84 -10.12
CA GLU A 155 6.14 -15.09 -9.29
C GLU A 155 6.08 -14.21 -8.02
N PRO A 156 6.75 -14.61 -6.92
CA PRO A 156 6.87 -13.76 -5.75
C PRO A 156 7.50 -12.40 -6.08
N LEU A 157 6.89 -11.32 -5.60
CA LEU A 157 7.51 -9.99 -5.57
C LEU A 157 8.60 -9.98 -4.49
N VAL A 158 9.85 -9.76 -4.90
CA VAL A 158 11.00 -9.68 -3.98
C VAL A 158 11.62 -8.29 -4.09
N PHE A 159 11.55 -7.53 -3.00
CA PHE A 159 12.17 -6.22 -2.89
C PHE A 159 13.48 -6.32 -2.10
N THR A 160 14.50 -5.57 -2.52
CA THR A 160 15.78 -5.49 -1.79
C THR A 160 15.92 -4.10 -1.19
N VAL A 161 16.13 -4.02 0.13
CA VAL A 161 16.43 -2.76 0.81
C VAL A 161 17.92 -2.48 0.64
N THR A 162 18.26 -1.30 0.13
CA THR A 162 19.64 -0.86 -0.12
C THR A 162 19.84 0.55 0.45
N PRO A 163 21.08 1.02 0.64
CA PRO A 163 21.32 2.39 1.10
C PRO A 163 20.77 3.47 0.15
N GLN A 164 20.48 3.10 -1.11
CA GLN A 164 19.88 3.99 -2.10
C GLN A 164 18.34 3.90 -2.13
N GLY A 165 17.71 3.05 -1.29
CA GLY A 165 16.27 2.85 -1.21
C GLY A 165 15.80 1.46 -1.67
N VAL A 166 14.48 1.26 -1.66
CA VAL A 166 13.84 -0.01 -2.01
C VAL A 166 13.99 -0.33 -3.49
N GLN A 167 14.56 -1.50 -3.80
CA GLN A 167 14.71 -2.00 -5.16
C GLN A 167 13.54 -2.87 -5.57
N PRO A 168 12.83 -2.55 -6.68
CA PRO A 168 11.83 -3.44 -7.24
C PRO A 168 12.47 -4.72 -7.77
N PRO A 169 11.72 -5.82 -7.86
CA PRO A 169 12.26 -7.09 -8.34
C PRO A 169 12.89 -6.95 -9.72
N SER A 170 14.10 -7.49 -9.87
CA SER A 170 14.83 -7.55 -11.13
C SER A 170 13.99 -8.27 -12.18
N LYS A 171 13.87 -7.72 -13.40
CA LYS A 171 13.34 -8.50 -14.52
C LYS A 171 14.28 -9.70 -14.72
N ARG A 172 13.87 -10.90 -14.31
CA ARG A 172 14.58 -12.11 -14.73
C ARG A 172 14.50 -12.17 -16.24
N GLU A 173 15.63 -12.09 -16.93
CA GLU A 173 15.69 -12.58 -18.30
C GLU A 173 15.29 -14.06 -18.26
N ALA A 174 14.24 -14.41 -18.99
CA ALA A 174 13.75 -15.78 -19.04
C ALA A 174 14.88 -16.69 -19.55
N GLY A 175 15.46 -17.51 -18.67
CA GLY A 175 16.36 -18.59 -19.10
C GLY A 175 17.52 -19.00 -18.20
N ALA A 176 17.86 -18.31 -17.12
CA ALA A 176 19.02 -18.71 -16.30
C ALA A 176 18.61 -19.34 -14.96
N LYS A 177 18.91 -20.64 -14.78
CA LYS A 177 19.07 -21.22 -13.46
C LYS A 177 20.38 -20.69 -12.85
N ALA A 178 20.32 -20.36 -11.56
CA ALA A 178 21.41 -20.11 -10.61
C ALA A 178 21.85 -18.65 -10.33
N ALA A 179 22.09 -18.43 -9.03
CA ALA A 179 22.65 -17.28 -8.32
C ALA A 179 21.91 -15.93 -8.49
N ALA A 180 21.29 -15.48 -7.39
CA ALA A 180 20.69 -14.16 -7.28
C ALA A 180 21.76 -13.06 -7.41
N VAL A 181 21.97 -12.59 -8.63
CA VAL A 181 22.51 -11.25 -8.87
C VAL A 181 21.30 -10.39 -9.20
N VAL A 182 20.86 -9.60 -8.22
CA VAL A 182 19.74 -8.67 -8.37
C VAL A 182 20.23 -7.52 -9.25
N SER A 183 19.93 -7.55 -10.55
CA SER A 183 20.08 -6.38 -11.43
C SER A 183 18.77 -5.59 -11.41
N SER A 184 18.78 -4.41 -10.79
CA SER A 184 17.56 -3.61 -10.61
C SER A 184 16.96 -3.18 -11.95
N ALA A 185 15.64 -3.34 -12.12
CA ALA A 185 14.93 -2.87 -13.30
C ALA A 185 14.75 -1.34 -13.35
N ARG A 186 15.05 -0.64 -12.25
CA ARG A 186 14.91 0.80 -12.07
C ARG A 186 16.00 1.28 -11.10
N THR A 187 16.62 2.43 -11.38
CA THR A 187 17.57 3.03 -10.44
C THR A 187 16.81 3.42 -9.16
N PRO A 188 17.28 3.00 -7.96
CA PRO A 188 16.76 3.50 -6.70
C PRO A 188 16.73 5.02 -6.69
N MET A 189 15.67 5.62 -6.14
CA MET A 189 15.72 7.03 -5.77
C MET A 189 16.14 7.14 -4.31
N PRO A 190 17.06 8.06 -3.98
CA PRO A 190 17.48 8.26 -2.60
C PRO A 190 16.26 8.62 -1.74
N HIS A 191 15.92 7.73 -0.81
CA HIS A 191 14.91 7.95 0.22
C HIS A 191 15.42 8.93 1.29
N GLY A 192 14.49 9.58 2.00
CA GLY A 192 14.81 10.37 3.20
C GLY A 192 15.42 11.75 2.96
N THR A 193 15.54 12.22 1.71
CA THR A 193 15.89 13.62 1.43
C THR A 193 14.62 14.40 1.10
N ARG A 194 14.23 15.29 2.03
CA ARG A 194 13.30 16.40 1.76
C ARG A 194 14.02 17.47 0.94
#